data_AF-A0A2I0L732-F1
#
_entry.id   AF-A0A2I0L732-F1
#
_cell.length_a   1.000
_cell.length_b   1.000
_cell.length_c   1.000
_cell.angle_alpha   90.00
_cell.angle_beta   90.00
_cell.angle_gamma   90.00
#
_symmetry.space_group_name_H-M   'P 1'
#
loop_
_entity.id
_entity.type
_entity.pdbx_description
1 polymer ?
#
loop_
_entity_poly.entity_id
_entity_poly.type
_entity_poly.pdbx_seq_one_letter_code
_entity_poly.pdbx_strand_id
1 'polypeptide(L)'
;MGDARMFGQRMFVVASLLVLLLRAEGINVGITYVTEAVAKGAVCLDGSPPAYHFSAGSGAGINNWLVHFEGGGWCNNVTTCLSRTDTRLGSSRKMLKVVAFSGILSNKQTLNPGNL
;
A
#
# COMPACT_ATOMS: atom_id res chain seq x y z
N MET A 1 -11.17 28.15 -38.35
CA MET A 1 -10.47 28.18 -37.04
C MET A 1 -11.27 27.59 -35.86
N GLY A 2 -12.50 27.06 -36.05
CA GLY A 2 -13.27 26.40 -34.99
C GLY A 2 -13.15 24.87 -34.90
N ASP A 3 -12.52 24.23 -35.89
CA ASP A 3 -12.52 22.77 -36.06
C ASP A 3 -11.50 22.05 -35.14
N ALA A 4 -10.25 22.52 -35.12
CA ALA A 4 -9.18 21.93 -34.33
C ALA A 4 -9.41 21.99 -32.80
N ARG A 5 -10.08 23.05 -32.31
CA ARG A 5 -10.41 23.20 -30.87
C ARG A 5 -11.50 22.21 -30.44
N MET A 6 -12.54 22.02 -31.26
CA MET A 6 -13.59 21.04 -30.97
C MET A 6 -13.09 19.59 -31.09
N PHE A 7 -12.21 19.32 -32.06
CA PHE A 7 -11.58 18.01 -32.21
C PHE A 7 -10.68 17.66 -31.01
N GLY A 8 -9.87 18.62 -30.55
CA GLY A 8 -9.05 18.47 -29.34
C GLY A 8 -9.90 18.19 -28.10
N GLN A 9 -10.98 18.95 -27.90
CA GLN A 9 -11.86 18.76 -26.74
C GLN A 9 -12.60 17.41 -26.77
N ARG A 10 -13.04 16.95 -27.95
CA ARG A 10 -13.62 15.60 -28.12
C ARG A 10 -12.60 14.50 -27.82
N MET A 11 -11.37 14.61 -28.29
CA MET A 11 -10.31 13.65 -27.96
C MET A 11 -10.02 13.63 -26.46
N PHE A 12 -9.96 14.79 -25.80
CA PHE A 12 -9.77 14.85 -24.34
C PHE A 12 -10.91 14.16 -23.58
N VAL A 13 -12.17 14.38 -23.98
CA VAL A 13 -13.33 13.72 -23.37
C VAL A 13 -13.29 12.21 -23.57
N VAL A 14 -12.99 11.74 -24.79
CA VAL A 14 -12.86 10.30 -25.08
C VAL A 14 -11.71 9.67 -24.28
N ALA A 15 -10.54 10.31 -24.24
CA ALA A 15 -9.41 9.85 -23.45
C ALA A 15 -9.75 9.78 -21.96
N SER A 16 -10.45 10.79 -21.43
CA SER A 16 -10.88 10.83 -20.02
C SER A 16 -11.89 9.71 -19.71
N LEU A 17 -12.84 9.46 -20.61
CA LEU A 17 -13.79 8.34 -20.49
C LEU A 17 -13.08 6.98 -20.56
N LEU A 18 -12.06 6.83 -21.42
CA LEU A 18 -11.26 5.61 -21.50
C LEU A 18 -10.43 5.37 -20.23
N VAL A 19 -9.89 6.43 -19.61
CA VAL A 19 -9.16 6.32 -18.33
C VAL A 19 -10.08 5.82 -17.21
N LEU A 20 -11.36 6.20 -17.20
CA LEU A 20 -12.34 5.71 -16.22
C LEU A 20 -12.67 4.21 -16.39
N LEU A 21 -12.34 3.61 -17.55
CA LEU A 21 -12.50 2.17 -17.79
C LEU A 21 -11.31 1.35 -17.29
N LEU A 22 -10.19 1.98 -16.92
CA LEU A 22 -9.04 1.28 -16.35
C LEU A 22 -9.41 0.70 -14.98
N ARG A 23 -9.25 -0.61 -14.82
CA ARG A 23 -9.39 -1.29 -13.53
C ARG A 23 -8.03 -1.35 -12.85
N ALA A 24 -7.93 -0.77 -11.66
CA ALA A 24 -6.81 -1.09 -10.76
C ALA A 24 -7.06 -2.47 -10.17
N GLU A 25 -6.17 -3.43 -10.44
CA GLU A 25 -6.26 -4.76 -9.88
C GLU A 25 -5.46 -4.88 -8.58
N GLY A 26 -6.10 -5.41 -7.54
CA GLY A 26 -5.44 -5.74 -6.28
C GLY A 26 -6.39 -6.48 -5.34
N ILE A 27 -5.82 -7.12 -4.33
CA ILE A 27 -6.58 -7.74 -3.24
C ILE A 27 -6.52 -6.86 -2.01
N ASN A 28 -7.65 -6.63 -1.37
CA ASN A 28 -7.71 -5.83 -0.14
C ASN A 28 -7.27 -6.68 1.05
N VAL A 29 -6.16 -6.29 1.70
CA VAL A 29 -5.58 -7.02 2.82
C VAL A 29 -5.68 -6.19 4.10
N GLY A 30 -6.30 -6.76 5.13
CA GLY A 30 -6.49 -6.13 6.43
C GLY A 30 -5.20 -6.01 7.25
N ILE A 31 -5.17 -5.04 8.16
CA ILE A 31 -4.08 -4.82 9.11
C ILE A 31 -4.17 -5.80 10.29
N THR A 32 -3.02 -6.29 10.76
CA THR A 32 -2.85 -7.08 11.98
C THR A 32 -1.90 -6.36 12.91
N TYR A 33 -2.32 -6.13 14.17
CA TYR A 33 -1.49 -5.49 15.19
C TYR A 33 -0.78 -6.54 16.04
N VAL A 34 0.49 -6.28 16.36
CA VAL A 34 1.29 -7.15 17.23
C VAL A 34 1.27 -6.58 18.65
N THR A 35 0.13 -6.70 19.34
CA THR A 35 -0.09 -6.09 20.67
C THR A 35 0.95 -6.53 21.70
N GLU A 36 1.30 -7.82 21.70
CA GLU A 36 2.27 -8.41 22.64
C GLU A 36 3.71 -7.86 22.46
N ALA A 37 4.01 -7.22 21.32
CA ALA A 37 5.32 -6.63 21.07
C ALA A 37 5.59 -5.43 21.98
N VAL A 38 4.53 -4.73 22.43
CA VAL A 38 4.65 -3.57 23.33
C VAL A 38 5.27 -3.97 24.66
N ALA A 39 4.84 -5.11 25.23
CA ALA A 39 5.40 -5.64 26.47
C ALA A 39 6.90 -6.01 26.35
N LYS A 40 7.38 -6.21 25.11
CA LYS A 40 8.80 -6.48 24.79
C LYS A 40 9.57 -5.23 24.38
N GLY A 41 8.96 -4.04 24.43
CA GLY A 41 9.58 -2.77 24.06
C GLY A 41 9.60 -2.46 22.56
N ALA A 42 8.99 -3.29 21.73
CA ALA A 42 8.89 -3.05 20.29
C ALA A 42 7.63 -2.23 19.97
N VAL A 43 7.83 -0.97 19.57
CA VAL A 43 6.76 0.01 19.33
C VAL A 43 7.04 0.89 18.11
N CYS A 44 5.98 1.53 17.59
CA CYS A 44 6.09 2.67 16.68
C CYS A 44 6.62 3.93 17.41
N LEU A 45 6.88 5.01 16.66
CA LEU A 45 7.41 6.26 17.24
C LEU A 45 6.48 6.89 18.29
N ASP A 46 5.16 6.68 18.18
CA ASP A 46 4.15 7.15 19.15
C ASP A 46 3.89 6.16 20.32
N GLY A 47 4.62 5.04 20.38
CA GLY A 47 4.41 3.99 21.39
C GLY A 47 3.29 2.99 21.07
N SER A 48 2.59 3.11 19.95
CA SER A 48 1.61 2.11 19.51
C SER A 48 2.27 0.79 19.07
N PRO A 49 1.56 -0.36 19.10
CA PRO A 49 2.12 -1.62 18.64
C PRO A 49 2.47 -1.56 17.15
N PRO A 50 3.53 -2.27 16.69
CA PRO A 50 3.77 -2.46 15.26
C PRO A 50 2.64 -3.27 14.63
N ALA A 51 2.52 -3.17 13.30
CA ALA A 51 1.47 -3.84 12.55
C ALA A 51 1.95 -4.28 11.16
N TYR A 52 1.27 -5.27 10.58
CA TYR A 52 1.54 -5.77 9.23
C TYR A 52 0.23 -6.11 8.50
N HIS A 53 0.29 -6.19 7.18
CA HIS A 53 -0.77 -6.74 6.33
C HIS A 53 -0.35 -8.13 5.86
N PHE A 54 -1.24 -9.13 5.97
CA PHE A 54 -0.90 -10.52 5.64
C PHE A 54 -1.94 -11.16 4.73
N SER A 55 -1.45 -11.74 3.64
CA SER A 55 -2.23 -12.57 2.72
C SER A 55 -1.55 -13.93 2.64
N ALA A 56 -2.28 -14.99 2.97
CA ALA A 56 -1.74 -16.35 2.98
C ALA A 56 -1.46 -16.84 1.55
N GLY A 57 -0.32 -17.52 1.39
CA GLY A 57 0.01 -18.21 0.14
C GLY A 57 -0.95 -19.37 -0.16
N SER A 58 -0.96 -19.82 -1.41
CA SER A 58 -1.79 -20.93 -1.87
C SER A 58 -1.00 -21.86 -2.81
N GLY A 59 -1.48 -23.10 -2.98
CA GLY A 59 -0.83 -24.09 -3.84
C GLY A 59 0.63 -24.34 -3.46
N ALA A 60 1.52 -24.33 -4.45
CA ALA A 60 2.97 -24.49 -4.25
C ALA A 60 3.59 -23.35 -3.41
N GLY A 61 2.95 -22.17 -3.34
CA GLY A 61 3.45 -21.01 -2.61
C GLY A 61 3.15 -20.99 -1.12
N ILE A 62 2.46 -22.00 -0.56
CA ILE A 62 2.01 -21.97 0.85
C ILE A 62 3.16 -21.89 1.87
N ASN A 63 4.34 -22.40 1.52
CA ASN A 63 5.55 -22.39 2.36
C ASN A 63 6.55 -21.29 1.97
N ASN A 64 6.23 -20.48 0.97
CA ASN A 64 7.09 -19.40 0.50
C ASN A 64 6.64 -18.08 1.14
N TRP A 65 7.59 -17.35 1.73
CA TRP A 65 7.31 -16.10 2.42
C TRP A 65 7.92 -14.92 1.66
N LEU A 66 7.10 -13.90 1.43
CA LEU A 66 7.54 -12.60 0.93
C LEU A 66 7.31 -11.56 2.04
N VAL A 67 8.41 -10.99 2.56
CA VAL A 67 8.37 -9.93 3.58
C VAL A 67 8.73 -8.61 2.91
N HIS A 68 7.77 -7.69 2.87
CA HIS A 68 7.93 -6.37 2.27
C HIS A 68 7.94 -5.28 3.34
N PHE A 69 8.97 -4.43 3.33
CA PHE A 69 9.09 -3.28 4.22
C PHE A 69 8.66 -2.00 3.50
N GLU A 70 7.62 -1.34 4.02
CA GLU A 70 7.18 -0.05 3.48
C GLU A 70 8.26 1.03 3.65
N GLY A 71 8.49 1.84 2.62
CA GLY A 71 9.36 3.00 2.66
C GLY A 71 8.72 4.25 3.30
N GLY A 72 9.13 5.44 2.85
CA GLY A 72 8.57 6.72 3.32
C GLY A 72 9.55 7.65 4.04
N GLY A 73 10.85 7.44 3.81
CA GLY A 73 11.93 8.27 4.37
C GLY A 73 12.09 8.12 5.88
N TRP A 74 12.88 9.00 6.50
CA TRP A 74 13.17 9.01 7.92
C TRP A 74 13.04 10.41 8.53
N CYS A 75 12.89 10.48 9.85
CA CYS A 75 13.10 11.70 10.63
C CYS A 75 14.52 11.68 11.23
N ASN A 76 15.12 12.84 11.46
CA ASN A 76 16.55 12.96 11.80
C ASN A 76 16.85 13.84 13.02
N ASN A 77 15.82 14.40 13.67
CA ASN A 77 15.97 15.13 14.93
C ASN A 77 14.70 15.03 15.77
N VAL A 78 14.78 15.43 17.04
CA VAL A 78 13.66 15.32 18.00
C VAL A 78 12.41 16.01 17.47
N THR A 79 12.52 17.22 16.94
CA THR A 79 11.38 17.98 16.42
C THR A 79 10.70 17.30 15.24
N THR A 80 11.49 16.81 14.27
CA THR A 80 10.95 16.14 13.07
C THR A 80 10.39 14.75 13.41
N CYS A 81 11.00 14.03 14.35
CA CYS A 81 10.47 12.75 14.81
C CYS A 81 9.20 12.91 15.65
N LEU A 82 9.14 13.91 16.52
CA LEU A 82 7.95 14.23 17.31
C LEU A 82 6.77 14.56 16.39
N SER A 83 6.97 15.41 15.39
CA SER A 83 5.95 15.70 14.37
C SER A 83 5.49 14.43 13.63
N ARG A 84 6.43 13.54 13.31
CA ARG A 84 6.14 12.30 12.58
C ARG A 84 5.34 11.28 13.40
N THR A 85 5.39 11.31 14.74
CA THR A 85 4.58 10.43 15.59
C THR A 85 3.08 10.53 15.26
N ASP A 86 2.63 11.71 14.83
CA ASP A 86 1.24 11.99 14.53
C ASP A 86 0.85 11.66 13.06
N THR A 87 1.61 10.80 12.39
CA THR A 87 1.40 10.40 10.98
C THR A 87 1.24 8.90 10.82
N ARG A 88 0.78 8.44 9.66
CA ARG A 88 0.69 7.00 9.33
C ARG A 88 2.04 6.27 9.37
N LEU A 89 3.15 6.99 9.25
CA LEU A 89 4.51 6.44 9.25
C LEU A 89 5.16 6.50 10.65
N GLY A 90 4.49 7.08 11.65
CA GLY A 90 4.95 7.13 13.03
C GLY A 90 4.01 6.46 14.03
N SER A 91 2.78 6.15 13.63
CA SER A 91 1.76 5.54 14.49
C SER A 91 0.93 4.49 13.74
N SER A 92 0.81 3.28 14.31
CA SER A 92 -0.07 2.25 13.77
C SER A 92 -1.55 2.59 13.94
N ARG A 93 -1.89 3.49 14.86
CA ARG A 93 -3.26 4.03 15.00
C ARG A 93 -3.69 4.76 13.74
N LYS A 94 -2.73 5.35 13.01
CA LYS A 94 -2.93 6.14 11.79
C LYS A 94 -2.58 5.40 10.50
N MET A 95 -2.12 4.16 10.57
CA MET A 95 -1.94 3.30 9.39
C MET A 95 -3.27 2.99 8.71
N LEU A 96 -3.20 2.81 7.38
CA LEU A 96 -4.32 2.31 6.59
C LEU A 96 -4.76 0.95 7.14
N LYS A 97 -6.08 0.78 7.34
CA LYS A 97 -6.61 -0.48 7.89
C LYS A 97 -6.71 -1.58 6.83
N VAL A 98 -6.69 -1.18 5.57
CA VAL A 98 -6.72 -2.05 4.39
C VAL A 98 -5.75 -1.48 3.36
N VAL A 99 -4.93 -2.33 2.78
CA VAL A 99 -4.04 -2.00 1.65
C VAL A 99 -4.35 -2.94 0.49
N ALA A 100 -4.38 -2.40 -0.73
CA ALA A 100 -4.52 -3.19 -1.93
C ALA A 100 -3.17 -3.80 -2.34
N PHE A 101 -3.03 -5.11 -2.22
CA PHE A 101 -1.85 -5.83 -2.70
C PHE A 101 -1.95 -6.04 -4.21
N SER A 102 -0.96 -5.52 -4.93
CA SER A 102 -0.82 -5.60 -6.40
C SER A 102 0.66 -5.84 -6.77
N GLY A 103 0.95 -6.00 -8.06
CA GLY A 103 2.31 -6.32 -8.53
C GLY A 103 2.86 -7.57 -7.86
N ILE A 104 4.08 -7.50 -7.31
CA ILE A 104 4.74 -8.63 -6.61
C ILE A 104 3.99 -9.11 -5.35
N LEU A 105 3.12 -8.29 -4.76
CA LEU A 105 2.30 -8.69 -3.62
C LEU A 105 0.96 -9.33 -4.03
N SER A 106 0.64 -9.32 -5.33
CA SER A 106 -0.62 -9.88 -5.84
C SER A 106 -0.65 -11.41 -5.72
N ASN A 107 -1.86 -11.95 -5.50
CA ASN A 107 -2.15 -13.37 -5.61
C ASN A 107 -2.57 -13.80 -7.03
N LYS A 108 -2.61 -12.86 -7.99
CA LYS A 108 -2.93 -13.16 -9.39
C LYS A 108 -1.66 -13.41 -10.18
N GLN A 109 -1.59 -14.56 -10.84
CA GLN A 109 -0.44 -14.94 -11.67
C GLN A 109 -0.16 -13.95 -12.81
N THR A 110 -1.17 -13.27 -13.35
CA THR A 110 -0.98 -12.24 -14.39
C THR A 110 -0.21 -11.01 -13.89
N LEU A 111 -0.21 -10.74 -12.58
CA LEU A 111 0.46 -9.59 -11.96
C LEU A 111 1.70 -10.00 -11.15
N ASN A 112 1.70 -11.23 -10.64
CA ASN A 112 2.79 -11.87 -9.92
C ASN A 112 3.06 -13.25 -10.54
N PRO A 113 3.75 -13.32 -11.69
CA PRO A 113 3.83 -14.52 -12.51
C PRO A 113 4.73 -15.62 -11.95
N GLY A 114 5.21 -15.50 -10.71
CA GLY A 114 6.19 -16.41 -10.09
C GLY A 114 6.07 -17.85 -10.58
N ASN A 115 7.05 -18.27 -11.39
CA ASN A 115 7.22 -19.64 -11.83
C ASN A 115 7.77 -20.43 -10.63
N LEU A 116 6.95 -20.65 -9.60
CA LEU A 116 7.32 -21.44 -8.41
C LEU A 116 6.63 -22.80 -8.45
#